data_AF-A0A828U465-F1
#
_entry.id   AF-A0A828U465-F1
#
_cell.length_a   1.000
_cell.length_b   1.000
_cell.length_c   1.000
_cell.angle_alpha   90.00
_cell.angle_beta   90.00
_cell.angle_gamma   90.00
#
_symmetry.space_group_name_H-M   'P 1'
#
loop_
_entity.id
_entity.type
_entity.pdbx_description
1 polymer ?
#
loop_
_entity_poly.entity_id
_entity_poly.type
_entity_poly.pdbx_seq_one_letter_code
_entity_poly.pdbx_strand_id
1 'polypeptide(L)'
;MKTTLPLIASISVDEQKNRLIECFREYWGVQQINDRHDNIALRVGKGKHGCHFIWSEKNIDIHYYCDREMSPQEWSKIVTVMTVALDTPIPPYYLDRDEKRHRTTLRKTHRRGDNSIGCFIYPYKEEANGGWDYNVESLFIYECDFTILAAGIKACYPLNNGERAFDYTSWNEFTVAECERIISSWLDAGQENESYTPFIQYVVEWMQPLMREYDTIMIEGNL
;
A
#
# COMPACT_ATOMS: atom_id res chain seq x y z
N MET A 1 -14.90 0.70 26.29
CA MET A 1 -14.91 2.17 26.39
C MET A 1 -16.03 2.73 25.52
N LYS A 2 -16.63 3.87 25.90
CA LYS A 2 -17.70 4.53 25.13
C LYS A 2 -17.34 5.99 24.90
N THR A 3 -17.58 6.50 23.69
CA THR A 3 -17.51 7.93 23.36
C THR A 3 -18.45 8.25 22.21
N THR A 4 -18.64 9.53 21.95
CA THR A 4 -19.43 10.03 20.83
C THR A 4 -18.56 10.98 20.01
N LEU A 5 -18.63 10.86 18.68
CA LEU A 5 -18.00 11.79 17.74
C LEU A 5 -19.07 12.58 16.96
N PRO A 6 -18.79 13.82 16.55
CA PRO A 6 -19.69 14.56 15.68
C PRO A 6 -19.83 13.89 14.32
N LEU A 7 -21.02 13.97 13.73
CA LEU A 7 -21.24 13.54 12.35
C LEU A 7 -20.56 14.51 11.37
N ILE A 8 -19.89 13.97 10.36
CA ILE A 8 -19.38 14.78 9.24
C ILE A 8 -20.46 14.84 8.16
N ALA A 9 -21.27 15.89 8.21
CA ALA A 9 -22.42 16.06 7.30
C ALA A 9 -22.03 16.22 5.81
N SER A 10 -20.77 16.51 5.51
CA SER A 10 -20.28 16.70 4.13
C SER A 10 -20.01 15.39 3.37
N ILE A 11 -20.06 14.23 4.03
CA ILE A 11 -19.81 12.93 3.41
C ILE A 11 -20.87 11.90 3.83
N SER A 12 -21.17 10.94 2.95
CA SER A 12 -22.18 9.91 3.21
C SER A 12 -21.78 9.02 4.39
N VAL A 13 -22.78 8.38 5.02
CA VAL A 13 -22.54 7.39 6.09
C VAL A 13 -21.66 6.24 5.58
N ASP A 14 -21.84 5.81 4.33
CA ASP A 14 -21.04 4.73 3.75
C ASP A 14 -19.57 5.14 3.54
N GLU A 15 -19.32 6.38 3.12
CA GLU A 15 -17.96 6.92 3.04
C GLU A 15 -17.30 6.99 4.43
N GLN A 16 -18.03 7.41 5.45
CA GLN A 16 -17.53 7.40 6.84
C GLN A 16 -17.21 5.98 7.32
N LYS A 17 -18.06 4.99 7.00
CA LYS A 17 -17.80 3.57 7.29
C LYS A 17 -16.53 3.09 6.60
N ASN A 18 -16.36 3.41 5.32
CA ASN A 18 -15.17 3.03 4.55
C ASN A 18 -13.89 3.61 5.17
N ARG A 19 -13.90 4.89 5.55
CA ARG A 19 -12.76 5.55 6.23
C ARG A 19 -12.43 4.88 7.56
N LEU A 20 -13.43 4.54 8.36
CA LEU A 20 -13.23 3.83 9.64
C LEU A 20 -12.69 2.42 9.42
N ILE A 21 -13.20 1.67 8.46
CA ILE A 21 -12.68 0.34 8.10
C ILE A 21 -11.20 0.43 7.73
N GLU A 22 -10.84 1.37 6.85
CA GLU A 22 -9.45 1.56 6.42
C GLU A 22 -8.55 2.02 7.57
N CYS A 23 -9.04 2.93 8.41
CA CYS A 23 -8.38 3.31 9.66
C CYS A 23 -8.04 2.10 10.53
N PHE A 24 -8.96 1.14 10.70
CA PHE A 24 -8.67 -0.05 11.49
C PHE A 24 -7.72 -1.03 10.81
N ARG A 25 -7.77 -1.15 9.48
CA ARG A 25 -6.78 -1.94 8.72
C ARG A 25 -5.37 -1.39 8.94
N GLU A 26 -5.19 -0.07 8.87
CA GLU A 26 -3.90 0.57 9.15
C GLU A 26 -3.52 0.49 10.65
N TYR A 27 -4.44 0.80 11.56
CA TYR A 27 -4.19 0.79 13.00
C TYR A 27 -3.81 -0.59 13.53
N TRP A 28 -4.48 -1.64 13.05
CA TRP A 28 -4.16 -3.02 13.41
C TRP A 28 -3.09 -3.65 12.51
N GLY A 29 -2.67 -2.97 11.44
CA GLY A 29 -1.72 -3.47 10.46
C GLY A 29 -2.18 -4.78 9.82
N VAL A 30 -3.41 -4.86 9.31
CA VAL A 30 -3.92 -6.06 8.61
C VAL A 30 -4.76 -5.72 7.40
N GLN A 31 -4.57 -6.48 6.33
CA GLN A 31 -5.38 -6.37 5.12
C GLN A 31 -6.85 -6.75 5.36
N GLN A 32 -7.09 -7.87 6.05
CA GLN A 32 -8.42 -8.38 6.32
C GLN A 32 -8.84 -8.11 7.76
N ILE A 33 -10.04 -7.55 7.92
CA ILE A 33 -10.70 -7.36 9.21
C ILE A 33 -12.08 -8.00 9.14
N ASN A 34 -12.62 -8.42 10.29
CA ASN A 34 -14.00 -8.86 10.35
C ASN A 34 -14.89 -7.62 10.49
N ASP A 35 -15.54 -7.22 9.40
CA ASP A 35 -16.51 -6.14 9.41
C ASP A 35 -17.93 -6.62 9.09
N ARG A 36 -18.92 -5.94 9.69
CA ARG A 36 -20.34 -6.15 9.42
C ARG A 36 -21.05 -4.81 9.46
N HIS A 37 -21.71 -4.47 8.37
CA HIS A 37 -22.47 -3.24 8.22
C HIS A 37 -23.97 -3.49 8.10
N ASP A 38 -24.75 -2.55 8.63
CA ASP A 38 -26.15 -2.33 8.27
C ASP A 38 -26.36 -0.83 8.01
N ASN A 39 -27.60 -0.38 7.82
CA ASN A 39 -27.89 1.01 7.47
C ASN A 39 -27.35 2.01 8.49
N ILE A 40 -27.36 1.67 9.78
CA ILE A 40 -27.06 2.60 10.88
C ILE A 40 -25.87 2.17 11.73
N ALA A 41 -25.30 1.00 11.50
CA ALA A 41 -24.22 0.48 12.32
C ALA A 41 -23.07 -0.11 11.49
N LEU A 42 -21.89 -0.05 12.09
CA LEU A 42 -20.68 -0.73 11.62
C LEU A 42 -20.06 -1.45 12.80
N ARG A 43 -19.78 -2.74 12.62
CA ARG A 43 -18.96 -3.53 13.54
C ARG A 43 -17.67 -3.85 12.83
N VAL A 44 -16.56 -3.62 13.49
CA VAL A 44 -15.22 -4.03 13.05
C VAL A 44 -14.54 -4.79 14.17
N GLY A 45 -13.79 -5.83 13.82
CA GLY A 45 -13.10 -6.67 14.80
C GLY A 45 -11.87 -7.35 14.23
N LYS A 46 -10.91 -7.59 15.13
CA LYS A 46 -9.71 -8.39 14.88
C LYS A 46 -9.32 -9.11 16.16
N GLY A 47 -9.41 -10.44 16.15
CA GLY A 47 -9.09 -11.29 17.30
C GLY A 47 -9.87 -10.85 18.53
N LYS A 48 -9.18 -10.32 19.53
CA LYS A 48 -9.76 -9.90 20.81
C LYS A 48 -10.16 -8.41 20.87
N HIS A 49 -9.98 -7.68 19.78
CA HIS A 49 -10.36 -6.28 19.65
C HIS A 49 -11.59 -6.13 18.78
N GLY A 50 -12.39 -5.12 19.07
CA GLY A 50 -13.28 -4.57 18.07
C GLY A 50 -14.03 -3.34 18.52
N CYS A 51 -14.82 -2.82 17.60
CA CYS A 51 -15.52 -1.55 17.75
C CYS A 51 -16.88 -1.64 17.09
N HIS A 52 -17.89 -1.10 17.76
CA HIS A 52 -19.24 -0.95 17.24
C HIS A 52 -19.59 0.52 17.16
N PHE A 53 -19.89 0.97 15.95
CA PHE A 53 -20.28 2.33 15.61
C PHE A 53 -21.77 2.35 15.33
N ILE A 54 -22.47 3.35 15.87
CA ILE A 54 -23.90 3.57 15.63
C ILE A 54 -24.07 5.03 15.19
N TRP A 55 -24.61 5.23 13.99
CA TRP A 55 -24.91 6.56 13.46
C TRP A 55 -26.28 7.02 13.94
N SER A 56 -26.31 8.25 14.43
CA SER A 56 -27.51 9.02 14.78
C SER A 56 -27.58 10.27 13.91
N GLU A 57 -28.66 11.06 14.03
CA GLU A 57 -28.85 12.29 13.23
C GLU A 57 -27.69 13.29 13.31
N LYS A 58 -26.97 13.33 14.44
CA LYS A 58 -25.93 14.34 14.71
C LYS A 58 -24.57 13.76 15.07
N ASN A 59 -24.51 12.48 15.42
CA ASN A 59 -23.35 11.90 16.05
C ASN A 59 -23.12 10.45 15.64
N ILE A 60 -21.91 9.97 15.90
CA ILE A 60 -21.50 8.57 15.83
C ILE A 60 -21.19 8.10 17.25
N ASP A 61 -21.97 7.17 17.76
CA ASP A 61 -21.71 6.53 19.05
C ASP A 61 -20.73 5.37 18.86
N ILE A 62 -19.68 5.35 19.69
CA ILE A 62 -18.55 4.44 19.56
C ILE A 62 -18.47 3.56 20.80
N HIS A 63 -18.54 2.26 20.58
CA HIS A 63 -18.43 1.23 21.61
C HIS A 63 -17.24 0.32 21.30
N TYR A 64 -16.11 0.60 21.95
CA TYR A 64 -14.89 -0.19 21.78
C TYR A 64 -14.78 -1.30 22.84
N TYR A 65 -14.43 -2.51 22.40
CA TYR A 65 -14.25 -3.71 23.22
C TYR A 65 -12.85 -4.33 23.01
N CYS A 66 -12.23 -4.75 24.11
CA CYS A 66 -10.96 -5.46 24.16
C CYS A 66 -10.93 -6.36 25.41
N ASP A 67 -10.18 -7.46 25.37
CA ASP A 67 -10.06 -8.42 26.47
C ASP A 67 -9.17 -7.96 27.63
N ARG A 68 -8.50 -6.82 27.47
CA ARG A 68 -7.70 -6.19 28.52
C ARG A 68 -8.22 -4.80 28.87
N GLU A 69 -7.81 -4.35 30.05
CA GLU A 69 -7.97 -2.95 30.44
C GLU A 69 -7.17 -2.04 29.50
N MET A 70 -7.80 -0.94 29.10
CA MET A 70 -7.22 0.06 28.22
C MET A 70 -6.96 1.33 29.02
N SER A 71 -5.72 1.83 28.95
CA SER A 71 -5.40 3.08 29.63
C SER A 71 -6.13 4.26 28.98
N PRO A 72 -6.40 5.35 29.72
CA PRO A 72 -7.00 6.57 29.15
C PRO A 72 -6.19 7.14 27.97
N GLN A 73 -4.86 6.98 27.99
CA GLN A 73 -3.95 7.46 26.94
C GLN A 73 -4.09 6.63 25.65
N GLU A 74 -4.18 5.31 25.76
CA GLU A 74 -4.45 4.44 24.61
C GLU A 74 -5.82 4.74 24.01
N TRP A 75 -6.84 4.91 24.85
CA TRP A 75 -8.17 5.27 24.39
C TRP A 75 -8.17 6.61 23.65
N SER A 76 -7.52 7.63 24.21
CA SER A 76 -7.39 8.94 23.57
C SER A 76 -6.73 8.83 22.20
N LYS A 77 -5.66 8.03 22.07
CA LYS A 77 -5.00 7.80 20.77
C LYS A 77 -5.94 7.19 19.75
N ILE A 78 -6.70 6.16 20.13
CA ILE A 78 -7.67 5.50 19.23
C ILE A 78 -8.73 6.50 18.77
N VAL A 79 -9.31 7.28 19.69
CA VAL A 79 -10.33 8.29 19.35
C VAL A 79 -9.74 9.35 18.41
N THR A 80 -8.52 9.84 18.67
CA THR A 80 -7.85 10.78 17.77
C THR A 80 -7.67 10.21 16.36
N VAL A 81 -7.22 8.95 16.22
CA VAL A 81 -7.05 8.33 14.91
C VAL A 81 -8.39 8.17 14.19
N MET A 82 -9.47 7.80 14.89
CA MET A 82 -10.81 7.73 14.30
C MET A 82 -11.30 9.09 13.82
N THR A 83 -11.13 10.14 14.63
CA THR A 83 -11.51 11.51 14.24
C THR A 83 -10.76 11.95 12.99
N VAL A 84 -9.44 11.79 12.98
CA VAL A 84 -8.61 12.14 11.81
C VAL A 84 -9.02 11.35 10.58
N ALA A 85 -9.31 10.05 10.72
CA ALA A 85 -9.75 9.21 9.62
C ALA A 85 -11.09 9.65 9.04
N LEU A 86 -12.03 10.10 9.87
CA LEU A 86 -13.31 10.62 9.38
C LEU A 86 -13.11 11.90 8.55
N ASP A 87 -12.22 12.79 8.98
CA ASP A 87 -11.93 14.05 8.29
C ASP A 87 -11.04 13.89 7.04
N THR A 88 -10.25 12.81 6.96
CA THR A 88 -9.26 12.61 5.91
C THR A 88 -9.74 11.56 4.89
N PRO A 89 -9.77 11.87 3.58
CA PRO A 89 -10.03 10.86 2.56
C PRO A 89 -9.05 9.68 2.65
N ILE A 90 -9.52 8.49 2.29
CA ILE A 90 -8.62 7.33 2.15
C ILE A 90 -7.57 7.68 1.10
N PRO A 91 -6.27 7.61 1.45
CA PRO A 91 -5.24 7.96 0.49
C PRO A 91 -5.25 6.93 -0.66
N PRO A 92 -4.95 7.37 -1.89
CA PRO A 92 -4.96 6.48 -3.04
C PRO A 92 -3.85 5.42 -2.96
N TYR A 93 -2.78 5.68 -2.20
CA TYR A 93 -1.69 4.77 -1.84
C TYR A 93 -0.95 5.34 -0.61
N TYR A 94 -0.08 4.56 0.02
CA TYR A 94 0.75 4.96 1.15
C TYR A 94 2.22 4.93 0.79
N LEU A 95 2.99 5.88 1.35
CA LEU A 95 4.43 5.97 1.20
C LEU A 95 5.10 5.98 2.58
N ASP A 96 6.13 5.15 2.74
CA ASP A 96 7.01 5.16 3.91
C ASP A 96 8.46 5.30 3.42
N ARG A 97 9.14 6.40 3.76
CA ARG A 97 10.53 6.67 3.34
C ARG A 97 11.51 6.32 4.45
N ASP A 98 12.54 5.57 4.11
CA ASP A 98 13.67 5.23 4.98
C ASP A 98 14.96 5.79 4.36
N GLU A 99 15.30 7.02 4.76
CA GLU A 99 16.46 7.77 4.25
C GLU A 99 17.78 7.04 4.52
N LYS A 100 17.87 6.26 5.62
CA LYS A 100 19.10 5.52 5.96
C LYS A 100 19.37 4.35 5.03
N ARG A 101 18.31 3.82 4.42
CA ARG A 101 18.37 2.68 3.50
C ARG A 101 18.14 3.10 2.05
N HIS A 102 18.05 4.40 1.76
CA HIS A 102 17.72 4.91 0.42
C HIS A 102 16.50 4.22 -0.17
N ARG A 103 15.45 4.02 0.66
CA ARG A 103 14.32 3.18 0.30
C ARG A 103 13.01 3.92 0.49
N THR A 104 12.22 3.98 -0.58
CA THR A 104 10.81 4.35 -0.53
C THR A 104 9.97 3.08 -0.58
N THR A 105 9.07 2.89 0.38
CA THR A 105 8.10 1.80 0.38
C THR A 105 6.74 2.31 -0.09
N LEU A 106 6.19 1.70 -1.14
CA LEU A 106 4.89 2.02 -1.71
C LEU A 106 3.89 0.91 -1.41
N ARG A 107 2.70 1.29 -0.94
CA ARG A 107 1.60 0.36 -0.59
C ARG A 107 0.28 0.83 -1.17
N LYS A 108 -0.53 -0.08 -1.69
CA LYS A 108 -1.94 0.17 -2.04
C LYS A 108 -2.87 -0.59 -1.10
N THR A 109 -2.67 -1.90 -1.01
CA THR A 109 -3.48 -2.83 -0.23
C THR A 109 -2.72 -3.43 0.94
N HIS A 110 -1.38 -3.43 0.88
CA HIS A 110 -0.54 -3.89 1.98
C HIS A 110 -0.67 -3.01 3.22
N ARG A 111 -0.67 -3.64 4.40
CA ARG A 111 -0.73 -2.95 5.70
C ARG A 111 0.53 -3.23 6.51
N ARG A 112 0.94 -2.26 7.34
CA ARG A 112 2.22 -2.26 8.07
C ARG A 112 2.52 -3.52 8.92
N GLY A 113 1.51 -4.31 9.28
CA GLY A 113 1.67 -5.55 10.05
C GLY A 113 1.59 -6.84 9.23
N ASP A 114 1.40 -6.76 7.90
CA ASP A 114 1.46 -7.90 6.99
C ASP A 114 2.93 -8.32 6.74
N ASN A 115 3.16 -9.38 5.95
CA ASN A 115 4.51 -9.91 5.69
C ASN A 115 5.43 -8.87 4.98
N SER A 116 6.74 -9.09 5.04
CA SER A 116 7.75 -8.20 4.42
C SER A 116 8.23 -8.68 3.05
N ILE A 117 7.42 -9.50 2.38
CA ILE A 117 7.74 -10.06 1.06
C ILE A 117 7.32 -9.05 0.00
N GLY A 118 8.19 -8.82 -0.99
CA GLY A 118 7.92 -7.85 -2.03
C GLY A 118 9.04 -7.78 -3.06
N CYS A 119 8.92 -6.81 -3.96
CA CYS A 119 9.88 -6.53 -5.01
C CYS A 119 10.48 -5.14 -4.82
N PHE A 120 11.77 -5.07 -5.07
CA PHE A 120 12.53 -3.85 -5.20
C PHE A 120 12.64 -3.47 -6.68
N ILE A 121 12.56 -2.18 -6.97
CA ILE A 121 12.90 -1.57 -8.25
C ILE A 121 14.01 -0.57 -7.98
N TYR A 122 15.10 -0.62 -8.75
CA TYR A 122 16.26 0.27 -8.56
C TYR A 122 17.12 0.34 -9.85
N PRO A 123 17.91 1.41 -10.05
CA PRO A 123 18.75 1.52 -11.24
C PRO A 123 19.92 0.55 -11.24
N TYR A 124 20.32 0.01 -12.41
CA TYR A 124 21.55 -0.80 -12.54
C TYR A 124 22.81 -0.01 -12.22
N LYS A 125 23.55 -0.38 -11.18
CA LYS A 125 24.84 0.23 -10.83
C LYS A 125 25.81 -0.78 -10.23
N GLU A 126 26.90 -1.02 -10.96
CA GLU A 126 27.98 -1.90 -10.54
C GLU A 126 29.01 -1.17 -9.67
N GLU A 127 29.44 -1.82 -8.60
CA GLU A 127 30.57 -1.42 -7.75
C GLU A 127 31.90 -1.59 -8.49
N ALA A 128 32.92 -0.82 -8.11
CA ALA A 128 34.23 -0.84 -8.76
C ALA A 128 34.95 -2.22 -8.70
N ASN A 129 34.49 -3.13 -7.85
CA ASN A 129 35.04 -4.48 -7.66
C ASN A 129 34.23 -5.58 -8.37
N GLY A 130 33.25 -5.23 -9.21
CA GLY A 130 32.41 -6.19 -9.95
C GLY A 130 31.24 -6.76 -9.12
N GLY A 131 30.84 -6.04 -8.07
CA GLY A 131 29.64 -6.32 -7.28
C GLY A 131 28.52 -5.32 -7.57
N TRP A 132 27.40 -5.44 -6.87
CA TRP A 132 26.27 -4.53 -7.01
C TRP A 132 26.25 -3.41 -5.95
N ASP A 133 25.96 -2.17 -6.35
CA ASP A 133 25.80 -1.03 -5.44
C ASP A 133 24.37 -0.98 -4.88
N TYR A 134 24.18 -1.55 -3.68
CA TYR A 134 22.91 -1.45 -2.94
C TYR A 134 22.67 -0.08 -2.29
N ASN A 135 23.61 0.86 -2.38
CA ASN A 135 23.50 2.21 -1.86
C ASN A 135 22.93 3.18 -2.92
N VAL A 136 21.89 2.72 -3.61
CA VAL A 136 21.11 3.49 -4.58
C VAL A 136 19.68 3.66 -4.09
N GLU A 137 19.01 4.71 -4.58
CA GLU A 137 17.58 4.90 -4.30
C GLU A 137 16.77 3.72 -4.85
N SER A 138 15.92 3.14 -4.00
CA SER A 138 15.11 1.97 -4.30
C SER A 138 13.64 2.19 -3.97
N LEU A 139 12.77 1.62 -4.80
CA LEU A 139 11.33 1.54 -4.58
C LEU A 139 10.98 0.11 -4.19
N PHE A 140 10.51 -0.07 -2.97
CA PHE A 140 10.01 -1.35 -2.48
C PHE A 140 8.48 -1.39 -2.57
N ILE A 141 7.97 -2.46 -3.15
CA ILE A 141 6.54 -2.73 -3.33
C ILE A 141 6.26 -4.12 -2.78
N TYR A 142 5.33 -4.24 -1.85
CA TYR A 142 4.97 -5.54 -1.29
C TYR A 142 4.35 -6.46 -2.33
N GLU A 143 4.54 -7.77 -2.17
CA GLU A 143 4.13 -8.79 -3.14
C GLU A 143 2.67 -8.65 -3.54
N CYS A 144 1.77 -8.49 -2.57
CA CYS A 144 0.33 -8.36 -2.83
C CYS A 144 0.01 -7.14 -3.71
N ASP A 145 0.74 -6.04 -3.57
CA ASP A 145 0.58 -4.84 -4.38
C ASP A 145 1.33 -4.95 -5.72
N PHE A 146 2.47 -5.65 -5.74
CA PHE A 146 3.24 -5.88 -6.96
C PHE A 146 2.48 -6.74 -7.97
N THR A 147 1.50 -7.54 -7.54
CA THR A 147 0.60 -8.25 -8.46
C THR A 147 -0.12 -7.33 -9.45
N ILE A 148 -0.35 -6.06 -9.09
CA ILE A 148 -0.91 -5.02 -9.96
C ILE A 148 0.01 -4.77 -11.17
N LEU A 149 1.33 -4.91 -10.97
CA LEU A 149 2.38 -4.64 -11.96
C LEU A 149 2.87 -5.90 -12.68
N ALA A 150 2.55 -7.09 -12.18
CA ALA A 150 3.14 -8.35 -12.65
C ALA A 150 2.89 -8.63 -14.14
N ALA A 151 1.76 -8.18 -14.71
CA ALA A 151 1.46 -8.35 -16.12
C ALA A 151 2.46 -7.63 -17.04
N GLY A 152 2.84 -6.39 -16.70
CA GLY A 152 3.80 -5.61 -17.48
C GLY A 152 5.19 -6.26 -17.50
N ILE A 153 5.63 -6.80 -16.35
CA ILE A 153 6.89 -7.54 -16.28
C ILE A 153 6.86 -8.78 -17.16
N LYS A 154 5.80 -9.59 -17.04
CA LYS A 154 5.63 -10.82 -17.82
C LYS A 154 5.54 -10.57 -19.33
N ALA A 155 5.07 -9.40 -19.75
CA ALA A 155 4.99 -9.04 -21.17
C ALA A 155 6.36 -8.92 -21.85
N CYS A 156 7.44 -8.75 -21.07
CA CYS A 156 8.80 -8.73 -21.59
C CYS A 156 9.46 -10.12 -21.68
N TYR A 157 8.77 -11.18 -21.25
CA TYR A 157 9.29 -12.55 -21.31
C TYR A 157 8.70 -13.35 -22.50
N PRO A 158 9.50 -14.22 -23.14
CA PRO A 158 10.90 -14.51 -22.84
C PRO A 158 11.84 -13.34 -23.19
N LEU A 159 12.87 -13.12 -22.36
CA LEU A 159 13.89 -12.13 -22.64
C LEU A 159 14.69 -12.52 -23.90
N ASN A 160 15.35 -11.54 -24.51
CA ASN A 160 16.20 -11.76 -25.70
C ASN A 160 17.33 -12.77 -25.48
N ASN A 161 17.67 -13.08 -24.22
CA ASN A 161 18.67 -14.07 -23.83
C ASN A 161 18.12 -15.51 -23.70
N GLY A 162 16.82 -15.73 -23.94
CA GLY A 162 16.20 -17.06 -23.90
C GLY A 162 15.61 -17.48 -22.54
N GLU A 163 15.66 -16.62 -21.53
CA GLU A 163 14.96 -16.84 -20.26
C GLU A 163 13.44 -16.84 -20.47
N ARG A 164 12.78 -17.91 -20.06
CA ARG A 164 11.37 -18.17 -20.39
C ARG A 164 10.37 -17.77 -19.32
N ALA A 165 10.83 -17.47 -18.11
CA ALA A 165 9.99 -17.11 -16.99
C ALA A 165 10.68 -16.05 -16.15
N PHE A 166 9.89 -15.09 -15.66
CA PHE A 166 10.34 -14.15 -14.66
C PHE A 166 10.56 -14.89 -13.34
N ASP A 167 11.80 -14.89 -12.86
CA ASP A 167 12.16 -15.42 -11.55
C ASP A 167 12.21 -14.26 -10.56
N TYR A 168 11.18 -14.17 -9.71
CA TYR A 168 11.10 -13.13 -8.69
C TYR A 168 12.29 -13.18 -7.71
N THR A 169 13.02 -14.28 -7.62
CA THR A 169 14.13 -14.44 -6.67
C THR A 169 15.48 -14.05 -7.25
N SER A 170 15.52 -13.77 -8.56
CA SER A 170 16.73 -13.39 -9.27
C SER A 170 16.81 -11.88 -9.50
N TRP A 171 18.01 -11.47 -9.90
CA TRP A 171 18.27 -10.14 -10.44
C TRP A 171 17.80 -10.09 -11.89
N ASN A 172 16.68 -9.42 -12.12
CA ASN A 172 16.13 -9.27 -13.47
C ASN A 172 16.49 -7.87 -13.99
N GLU A 173 17.38 -7.85 -14.98
CA GLU A 173 17.80 -6.65 -15.71
C GLU A 173 16.81 -6.33 -16.83
N PHE A 174 16.36 -5.07 -16.88
CA PHE A 174 15.52 -4.55 -17.96
C PHE A 174 16.20 -3.35 -18.60
N THR A 175 16.41 -3.41 -19.92
CA THR A 175 16.85 -2.27 -20.71
C THR A 175 15.81 -1.15 -20.70
N VAL A 176 16.21 0.07 -21.06
CA VAL A 176 15.28 1.19 -21.24
C VAL A 176 14.11 0.83 -22.17
N ALA A 177 14.37 0.15 -23.29
CA ALA A 177 13.33 -0.26 -24.24
C ALA A 177 12.36 -1.31 -23.65
N GLU A 178 12.84 -2.20 -22.78
CA GLU A 178 11.96 -3.10 -22.01
C GLU A 178 11.13 -2.33 -20.99
N CYS A 179 11.73 -1.40 -20.26
CA CYS A 179 11.03 -0.56 -19.29
C CYS A 179 9.92 0.27 -19.95
N GLU A 180 10.13 0.80 -21.16
CA GLU A 180 9.09 1.50 -21.91
C GLU A 180 7.88 0.60 -22.23
N ARG A 181 8.14 -0.66 -22.62
CA ARG A 181 7.07 -1.66 -22.84
C ARG A 181 6.33 -2.02 -21.55
N ILE A 182 7.07 -2.20 -20.45
CA ILE A 182 6.52 -2.47 -19.12
C ILE A 182 5.60 -1.32 -18.69
N ILE A 183 6.08 -0.08 -18.78
CA ILE A 183 5.32 1.12 -18.42
C ILE A 183 4.04 1.23 -19.25
N SER A 184 4.10 0.98 -20.57
CA SER A 184 2.90 0.98 -21.41
C SER A 184 1.86 -0.02 -20.89
N SER A 185 2.29 -1.26 -20.58
CA SER A 185 1.40 -2.29 -20.05
C SER A 185 0.82 -1.92 -18.68
N TRP A 186 1.58 -1.26 -17.82
CA TRP A 186 1.06 -0.77 -16.55
C TRP A 186 0.04 0.35 -16.73
N LEU A 187 0.28 1.29 -17.63
CA LEU A 187 -0.66 2.36 -17.92
C LEU A 187 -1.99 1.81 -18.47
N ASP A 188 -1.94 0.79 -19.31
CA ASP A 188 -3.13 0.08 -19.79
C ASP A 188 -3.88 -0.59 -18.62
N ALA A 189 -3.17 -1.25 -17.70
CA ALA A 189 -3.78 -1.84 -16.51
C ALA A 189 -4.44 -0.79 -15.59
N GLY A 190 -3.90 0.43 -15.54
CA GLY A 190 -4.52 1.56 -14.83
C GLY A 190 -5.82 2.03 -15.49
N GLN A 191 -5.93 1.94 -16.82
CA GLN A 191 -7.17 2.27 -17.53
C GLN A 191 -8.25 1.20 -17.29
N GLU A 192 -7.87 -0.07 -17.16
CA GLU A 192 -8.79 -1.16 -16.83
C GLU A 192 -9.30 -1.11 -15.38
N ASN A 193 -8.50 -0.55 -14.46
CA ASN A 193 -8.89 -0.37 -13.06
C ASN A 193 -8.43 0.97 -12.51
N GLU A 194 -9.34 1.95 -12.55
CA GLU A 194 -9.09 3.34 -12.11
C GLU A 194 -8.59 3.44 -10.66
N SER A 195 -8.90 2.46 -9.80
CA SER A 195 -8.44 2.46 -8.41
C SER A 195 -6.94 2.23 -8.26
N TYR A 196 -6.27 1.68 -9.30
CA TYR A 196 -4.82 1.44 -9.33
C TYR A 196 -4.06 2.57 -10.03
N THR A 197 -4.73 3.44 -10.78
CA THR A 197 -4.10 4.51 -11.56
C THR A 197 -3.12 5.36 -10.75
N PRO A 198 -3.46 5.88 -9.55
CA PRO A 198 -2.52 6.71 -8.81
C PRO A 198 -1.29 5.94 -8.32
N PHE A 199 -1.45 4.65 -7.99
CA PHE A 199 -0.36 3.78 -7.58
C PHE A 199 0.59 3.52 -8.76
N ILE A 200 0.04 3.18 -9.92
CA ILE A 200 0.82 2.94 -11.15
C ILE A 200 1.54 4.22 -11.59
N GLN A 201 0.85 5.36 -11.57
CA GLN A 201 1.45 6.66 -11.92
C GLN A 201 2.65 6.96 -11.04
N TYR A 202 2.56 6.71 -9.72
CA TYR A 202 3.70 6.91 -8.83
C TYR A 202 4.92 6.05 -9.23
N VAL A 203 4.70 4.77 -9.56
CA VAL A 203 5.78 3.85 -9.98
C VAL A 203 6.43 4.36 -11.27
N VAL A 204 5.62 4.78 -12.25
CA VAL A 204 6.11 5.32 -13.53
C VAL A 204 6.91 6.61 -13.31
N GLU A 205 6.39 7.55 -12.55
CA GLU A 205 7.06 8.81 -12.22
C GLU A 205 8.38 8.59 -11.47
N TRP A 206 8.43 7.56 -10.62
CA TRP A 206 9.63 7.17 -9.91
C TRP A 206 10.70 6.55 -10.84
N MET A 207 10.29 5.71 -11.80
CA MET A 207 11.21 5.03 -12.74
C MET A 207 11.72 5.94 -13.86
N GLN A 208 10.91 6.87 -14.36
CA GLN A 208 11.26 7.74 -15.50
C GLN A 208 12.61 8.48 -15.37
N PRO A 209 12.95 9.14 -14.25
CA PRO A 209 14.26 9.78 -14.12
C PRO A 209 15.41 8.77 -14.15
N LEU A 210 15.23 7.57 -13.59
CA LEU A 210 16.25 6.52 -13.58
C LEU A 210 16.54 6.03 -15.00
N MET A 211 15.51 5.83 -15.82
CA MET A 211 15.67 5.42 -17.22
C MET A 211 16.42 6.44 -18.09
N ARG A 212 16.60 7.69 -17.64
CA ARG A 212 17.40 8.71 -18.33
C ARG A 212 18.86 8.71 -17.91
N GLU A 213 19.15 8.20 -16.72
CA GLU A 213 20.48 8.24 -16.10
C GLU A 213 21.19 6.87 -16.21
N TYR A 214 20.42 5.78 -16.26
CA TYR A 214 20.92 4.41 -16.25
C TYR A 214 20.43 3.64 -17.48
N ASP A 215 21.30 2.80 -18.04
CA ASP A 215 21.00 1.99 -19.23
C ASP A 215 20.05 0.82 -18.93
N THR A 216 20.03 0.37 -17.68
CA THR A 216 19.22 -0.76 -17.21
C THR A 216 18.61 -0.46 -15.85
N ILE A 217 17.41 -1.01 -15.62
CA ILE A 217 16.69 -1.01 -14.35
C ILE A 217 16.60 -2.44 -13.85
N MET A 218 16.76 -2.61 -12.55
CA MET A 218 16.68 -3.88 -11.87
C MET A 218 15.36 -4.06 -11.16
N ILE A 219 14.84 -5.28 -11.21
CA ILE A 219 13.75 -5.73 -10.35
C ILE A 219 14.16 -7.04 -9.67
N GLU A 220 14.11 -7.04 -8.34
CA GLU A 220 14.49 -8.17 -7.48
C GLU A 220 13.41 -8.38 -6.42
N GLY A 221 12.93 -9.61 -6.27
CA GLY A 221 12.06 -9.99 -5.17
C GLY A 221 12.85 -10.41 -3.94
N ASN A 222 12.35 -10.03 -2.77
CA ASN A 222 12.83 -10.45 -1.47
C ASN A 222 11.82 -11.44 -0.87
N LEU A 223 12.18 -12.72 -0.85
CA LEU A 223 11.40 -13.82 -0.24
C LEU A 223 11.71 -13.99 1.26
#